data_AF-A0A8S3TQ92-F1
#
_entry.id   AF-A0A8S3TQ92-F1
#
_cell.length_a   1.000
_cell.length_b   1.000
_cell.length_c   1.000
_cell.angle_alpha   90.00
_cell.angle_beta   90.00
_cell.angle_gamma   90.00
#
_symmetry.space_group_name_H-M   'P 1'
#
loop_
_entity.id
_entity.type
_entity.pdbx_description
1 polymer ?
#
loop_
_entity_poly.entity_id
_entity_poly.type
_entity_poly.pdbx_seq_one_letter_code
_entity_poly.pdbx_strand_id
1 'polypeptide(L)'
;MLFRLFSGPSLLKFKKEYPIDYMEMMRSFERTKIRPIKPDDKTVSTMIAAPLLEISEEDSECNIHEIINSSQYAGELRVKRDKLLINLTLFKEFFEHSLNELVIDMQEVLEHKRCADVSAVMLVGGFAECELLRKTVTQTFPQKEVFVPHEGGLSVLRGAVIYGHTPQIVSSRICNYTYGIAVSKPFKADVMPMDKCYEHDGELWCRDMFEVSYKIDTVVNIGDKKQIELNDTFLKPEVQHRREEPLRVDIVISDKEDPTFITDEGCRKHAMIIVQPPKGQWPQIVRGYVEFEIAGTEMIGSYINSETNDRTSIIIEFLPRIEHRVGNDSERRRVFDPDRIDTDNE
;
A
#
# COMPACT_ATOMS: atom_id res chain seq x y z
N MET A 1 -26.04 -2.02 10.14
CA MET A 1 -27.50 -1.78 10.18
C MET A 1 -28.28 -2.63 9.18
N LEU A 2 -28.12 -2.47 7.85
CA LEU A 2 -28.95 -3.17 6.84
C LEU A 2 -28.98 -4.70 7.01
N PHE A 3 -27.82 -5.33 7.24
CA PHE A 3 -27.72 -6.76 7.60
C PHE A 3 -28.51 -7.15 8.85
N ARG A 4 -28.62 -6.23 9.83
CA ARG A 4 -29.39 -6.44 11.06
C ARG A 4 -30.87 -6.15 10.87
N LEU A 5 -31.25 -5.35 9.88
CA LEU A 5 -32.63 -4.93 9.63
C LEU A 5 -33.35 -5.86 8.64
N PHE A 6 -32.68 -6.25 7.56
CA PHE A 6 -33.24 -7.07 6.47
C PHE A 6 -32.77 -8.52 6.54
N SER A 7 -32.19 -8.96 7.65
CA SER A 7 -31.49 -10.24 7.76
C SER A 7 -30.31 -10.39 6.78
N GLY A 8 -29.38 -11.30 7.09
CA GLY A 8 -28.27 -11.62 6.18
C GLY A 8 -28.73 -12.33 4.89
N PRO A 9 -29.57 -13.38 4.99
CA PRO A 9 -30.06 -14.13 3.83
C PRO A 9 -30.83 -13.28 2.82
N SER A 10 -31.79 -12.45 3.25
CA SER A 10 -32.61 -11.64 2.33
C SER A 10 -31.76 -10.61 1.59
N LEU A 11 -30.80 -9.98 2.27
CA LEU A 11 -29.88 -9.02 1.64
C LEU A 11 -28.96 -9.69 0.62
N LEU A 12 -28.49 -10.92 0.89
CA LEU A 12 -27.69 -11.70 -0.06
C LEU A 12 -28.51 -12.14 -1.27
N LYS A 13 -29.76 -12.58 -1.06
CA LYS A 13 -30.71 -12.91 -2.13
C LYS A 13 -30.98 -11.69 -3.00
N PHE A 14 -31.32 -10.54 -2.40
CA PHE A 14 -31.51 -9.26 -3.08
C PHE A 14 -30.30 -8.87 -3.94
N LYS A 15 -29.08 -8.96 -3.38
CA LYS A 15 -27.85 -8.64 -4.10
C LYS A 15 -27.60 -9.57 -5.31
N LYS A 16 -28.05 -10.83 -5.24
CA LYS A 16 -27.87 -11.83 -6.30
C LYS A 16 -28.93 -11.71 -7.39
N GLU A 17 -30.19 -11.54 -7.01
CA GLU A 17 -31.34 -11.54 -7.93
C GLU A 17 -31.61 -10.15 -8.53
N TYR A 18 -31.32 -9.07 -7.79
CA TYR A 18 -31.58 -7.68 -8.18
C TYR A 18 -30.30 -6.80 -8.07
N PRO A 19 -29.23 -7.12 -8.82
CA PRO A 19 -27.94 -6.44 -8.68
C PRO A 19 -27.98 -4.95 -9.08
N ILE A 20 -28.86 -4.56 -10.01
CA ILE A 20 -29.04 -3.17 -10.45
C ILE A 20 -29.68 -2.35 -9.32
N ASP A 21 -30.81 -2.81 -8.77
CA ASP A 21 -31.48 -2.17 -7.64
C ASP A 21 -30.57 -2.05 -6.42
N TYR A 22 -29.79 -3.11 -6.13
CA TYR A 22 -28.79 -3.06 -5.08
C TYR A 22 -27.75 -1.96 -5.32
N MET A 23 -27.21 -1.86 -6.54
CA MET A 23 -26.25 -0.82 -6.89
C MET A 23 -26.86 0.59 -6.76
N GLU A 24 -28.09 0.79 -7.20
CA GLU A 24 -28.78 2.08 -7.09
C GLU A 24 -29.07 2.47 -5.64
N MET A 25 -29.50 1.51 -4.82
CA MET A 25 -29.69 1.70 -3.39
C MET A 25 -28.38 2.09 -2.70
N MET A 26 -27.28 1.40 -2.99
CA MET A 26 -25.95 1.74 -2.46
C MET A 26 -25.48 3.13 -2.92
N ARG A 27 -25.68 3.48 -4.20
CA ARG A 27 -25.38 4.83 -4.71
C ARG A 27 -26.22 5.91 -4.02
N SER A 28 -27.49 5.63 -3.73
CA SER A 28 -28.34 6.54 -2.97
C SER A 28 -27.82 6.75 -1.55
N PHE A 29 -27.35 5.70 -0.90
CA PHE A 29 -26.75 5.81 0.43
C PHE A 29 -25.47 6.66 0.38
N GLU A 30 -24.58 6.43 -0.59
CA GLU A 30 -23.37 7.23 -0.79
C GLU A 30 -23.67 8.72 -1.00
N ARG A 31 -24.67 9.06 -1.82
CA ARG A 31 -25.15 10.45 -1.97
C ARG A 31 -25.68 11.04 -0.66
N THR A 32 -26.35 10.21 0.15
CA THR A 32 -26.89 10.64 1.45
C THR A 32 -25.76 10.92 2.45
N LYS A 33 -24.68 10.13 2.43
CA LYS A 33 -23.49 10.29 3.27
C LYS A 33 -22.76 11.61 3.05
N ILE A 34 -22.67 12.07 1.81
CA ILE A 34 -21.97 13.32 1.45
C ILE A 34 -22.89 14.55 1.43
N ARG A 35 -24.20 14.37 1.65
CA ARG A 35 -25.15 15.48 1.69
C ARG A 35 -24.85 16.37 2.91
N PRO A 36 -24.86 17.71 2.76
CA PRO A 36 -24.79 18.63 3.90
C PRO A 36 -25.95 18.42 4.88
N ILE A 37 -25.63 18.33 6.17
CA ILE A 37 -26.61 18.18 7.26
C ILE A 37 -26.93 19.58 7.79
N LYS A 38 -28.20 20.00 7.65
CA LYS A 38 -28.63 21.31 8.15
C LYS A 38 -28.88 21.27 9.66
N PRO A 39 -28.78 22.41 10.39
CA PRO A 39 -29.06 22.46 11.83
C PRO A 39 -30.45 21.92 12.22
N ASP A 40 -31.45 22.12 11.36
CA ASP A 40 -32.84 21.70 11.60
C ASP A 40 -33.14 20.26 11.12
N ASP A 41 -32.18 19.58 10.48
CA ASP A 41 -32.38 18.21 9.99
C ASP A 41 -32.47 17.24 11.18
N LYS A 42 -33.64 16.59 11.35
CA LYS A 42 -33.84 15.52 12.35
C LYS A 42 -33.65 14.12 11.76
N THR A 43 -33.81 13.99 10.45
CA THR A 43 -33.71 12.72 9.73
C THR A 43 -33.00 12.91 8.41
N VAL A 44 -32.32 11.85 7.95
CA VAL A 44 -31.84 11.71 6.59
C VAL A 44 -32.72 10.72 5.84
N SER A 45 -32.75 10.84 4.51
CA SER A 45 -33.57 9.97 3.66
C SER A 45 -32.71 9.39 2.56
N THR A 46 -32.74 8.07 2.43
CA THR A 46 -32.13 7.32 1.32
C THR A 46 -33.17 6.44 0.65
N MET A 47 -32.94 6.09 -0.61
CA MET A 47 -33.71 5.07 -1.32
C MET A 47 -33.63 3.72 -0.59
N ILE A 48 -34.75 3.00 -0.58
CA ILE A 48 -34.82 1.57 -0.34
C ILE A 48 -35.52 0.90 -1.53
N ALA A 49 -34.93 -0.17 -2.05
CA ALA A 49 -35.45 -0.85 -3.22
C ALA A 49 -36.69 -1.70 -2.88
N ALA A 50 -37.72 -1.63 -3.73
CA ALA A 50 -38.95 -2.41 -3.54
C ALA A 50 -38.69 -3.93 -3.49
N PRO A 51 -37.84 -4.53 -4.35
CA PRO A 51 -37.54 -5.96 -4.26
C PRO A 51 -36.93 -6.37 -2.92
N LEU A 52 -36.13 -5.51 -2.27
CA LEU A 52 -35.61 -5.80 -0.94
C LEU A 52 -36.72 -5.84 0.12
N LEU A 53 -37.70 -4.94 0.02
CA LEU A 53 -38.85 -4.94 0.91
C LEU A 53 -39.66 -6.23 0.72
N GLU A 54 -40.00 -6.57 -0.53
CA GLU A 54 -40.76 -7.78 -0.88
C GLU A 54 -40.09 -9.05 -0.35
N ILE A 55 -38.79 -9.24 -0.61
CA ILE A 55 -38.04 -10.41 -0.12
C ILE A 55 -38.05 -10.46 1.42
N SER A 56 -37.91 -9.30 2.08
CA SER A 56 -37.85 -9.25 3.55
C SER A 56 -39.20 -9.54 4.19
N GLU A 57 -40.30 -9.14 3.56
CA GLU A 57 -41.66 -9.43 4.01
C GLU A 57 -42.02 -10.90 3.77
N GLU A 58 -41.59 -11.48 2.64
CA GLU A 58 -41.71 -12.92 2.37
C GLU A 58 -40.95 -13.77 3.41
N ASP A 59 -39.70 -13.41 3.71
CA ASP A 59 -38.83 -14.19 4.60
C ASP A 59 -39.26 -14.09 6.08
N SER A 60 -39.90 -12.99 6.49
CA SER A 60 -40.26 -12.72 7.89
C SER A 60 -41.75 -12.89 8.22
N GLU A 61 -42.59 -13.07 7.20
CA GLU A 61 -44.07 -13.05 7.31
C GLU A 61 -44.63 -11.79 8.01
N CYS A 62 -43.83 -10.72 8.08
CA CYS A 62 -44.17 -9.44 8.73
C CYS A 62 -43.99 -8.32 7.72
N ASN A 63 -44.79 -7.26 7.82
CA ASN A 63 -44.54 -6.07 6.98
C ASN A 63 -43.33 -5.27 7.49
N ILE A 64 -42.73 -4.43 6.64
CA ILE A 64 -41.53 -3.68 7.01
C ILE A 64 -41.69 -2.80 8.27
N HIS A 65 -42.91 -2.31 8.56
CA HIS A 65 -43.15 -1.52 9.76
C HIS A 65 -43.09 -2.37 11.04
N GLU A 66 -43.60 -3.60 10.99
CA GLU A 66 -43.50 -4.57 12.07
C GLU A 66 -42.05 -5.02 12.29
N ILE A 67 -41.29 -5.27 11.21
CA ILE A 67 -39.86 -5.60 11.27
C ILE A 67 -39.09 -4.47 11.96
N ILE A 68 -39.31 -3.21 11.58
CA ILE A 68 -38.64 -2.07 12.21
C ILE A 68 -39.03 -1.94 13.69
N ASN A 69 -40.33 -2.03 14.02
CA ASN A 69 -40.83 -1.82 15.38
C ASN A 69 -40.41 -2.94 16.36
N SER A 70 -40.17 -4.16 15.86
CA SER A 70 -39.64 -5.27 16.65
C SER A 70 -38.11 -5.25 16.76
N SER A 71 -37.42 -4.43 15.96
CA SER A 71 -35.96 -4.29 15.98
C SER A 71 -35.49 -3.27 17.02
N GLN A 72 -34.17 -3.24 17.26
CA GLN A 72 -33.50 -2.21 18.08
C GLN A 72 -33.63 -0.78 17.52
N TYR A 73 -34.16 -0.62 16.30
CA TYR A 73 -34.29 0.66 15.61
C TYR A 73 -35.72 1.22 15.64
N ALA A 74 -36.59 0.66 16.50
CA ALA A 74 -37.94 1.16 16.70
C ALA A 74 -37.92 2.66 17.04
N GLY A 75 -38.70 3.46 16.30
CA GLY A 75 -38.74 4.92 16.46
C GLY A 75 -37.64 5.69 15.73
N GLU A 76 -36.49 5.06 15.46
CA GLU A 76 -35.32 5.67 14.80
C GLU A 76 -35.33 5.50 13.27
N LEU A 77 -35.97 4.44 12.77
CA LEU A 77 -36.15 4.16 11.35
C LEU A 77 -37.62 4.23 10.95
N ARG A 78 -37.88 4.72 9.74
CA ARG A 78 -39.21 4.65 9.11
C ARG A 78 -39.07 4.43 7.62
N VAL A 79 -39.85 3.52 7.06
CA VAL A 79 -40.00 3.41 5.60
C VAL A 79 -41.25 4.18 5.18
N LYS A 80 -41.14 4.95 4.10
CA LYS A 80 -42.26 5.64 3.46
C LYS A 80 -42.10 5.52 1.95
N ARG A 81 -42.92 4.67 1.34
CA ARG A 81 -42.80 4.30 -0.09
C ARG A 81 -41.40 3.72 -0.36
N ASP A 82 -40.67 4.32 -1.28
CA ASP A 82 -39.31 3.98 -1.72
C ASP A 82 -38.21 4.62 -0.86
N LYS A 83 -38.55 5.21 0.29
CA LYS A 83 -37.60 5.96 1.13
C LYS A 83 -37.46 5.36 2.52
N LEU A 84 -36.22 5.12 2.92
CA LEU A 84 -35.82 4.86 4.29
C LEU A 84 -35.43 6.20 4.95
N LEU A 85 -36.21 6.60 5.95
CA LEU A 85 -35.94 7.72 6.83
C LEU A 85 -35.17 7.21 8.06
N ILE A 86 -34.04 7.84 8.34
CA ILE A 86 -33.13 7.47 9.42
C ILE A 86 -32.97 8.68 10.32
N ASN A 87 -33.15 8.51 11.63
CA ASN A 87 -32.81 9.56 12.59
C ASN A 87 -31.34 9.99 12.42
N LEU A 88 -31.09 11.28 12.50
CA LEU A 88 -29.76 11.84 12.32
C LEU A 88 -28.74 11.30 13.34
N THR A 89 -29.16 11.05 14.59
CA THR A 89 -28.28 10.47 15.63
C THR A 89 -27.84 9.07 15.21
N LEU A 90 -28.80 8.19 14.91
CA LEU A 90 -28.52 6.85 14.41
C LEU A 90 -27.67 6.86 13.13
N PHE A 91 -27.92 7.82 12.23
CA PHE A 91 -27.13 7.96 11.01
C PHE A 91 -25.66 8.29 11.28
N LYS A 92 -25.38 9.15 12.28
CA LYS A 92 -24.00 9.50 12.67
C LYS A 92 -23.28 8.31 13.31
N GLU A 93 -23.97 7.54 14.14
CA GLU A 93 -23.43 6.33 14.79
C GLU A 93 -22.88 5.31 13.78
N PHE A 94 -23.40 5.27 12.54
CA PHE A 94 -22.87 4.39 11.49
C PHE A 94 -21.40 4.65 11.16
N PHE A 95 -20.94 5.87 11.36
CA PHE A 95 -19.61 6.31 10.97
C PHE A 95 -18.68 6.41 12.17
N GLU A 96 -19.19 6.42 13.41
CA GLU A 96 -18.37 6.67 14.61
C GLU A 96 -17.18 5.73 14.71
N HIS A 97 -17.40 4.42 14.58
CA HIS A 97 -16.30 3.46 14.63
C HIS A 97 -15.26 3.70 13.53
N SER A 98 -15.68 3.82 12.26
CA SER A 98 -14.76 4.09 11.15
C SER A 98 -14.03 5.42 11.29
N LEU A 99 -14.69 6.45 11.81
CA LEU A 99 -14.08 7.77 12.03
C LEU A 99 -13.08 7.74 13.18
N ASN A 100 -13.36 7.00 14.24
CA ASN A 100 -12.46 6.85 15.38
C ASN A 100 -11.17 6.11 14.98
N GLU A 101 -11.30 4.99 14.27
CA GLU A 101 -10.12 4.26 13.74
C GLU A 101 -9.30 5.16 12.80
N LEU A 102 -9.97 5.88 11.88
CA LEU A 102 -9.30 6.82 10.98
C LEU A 102 -8.54 7.90 11.75
N VAL A 103 -9.11 8.43 12.82
CA VAL A 103 -8.46 9.44 13.66
C VAL A 103 -7.24 8.86 14.38
N ILE A 104 -7.32 7.64 14.89
CA ILE A 104 -6.20 6.95 15.55
C ILE A 104 -5.05 6.75 14.56
N ASP A 105 -5.34 6.25 13.36
CA ASP A 105 -4.34 6.07 12.30
C ASP A 105 -3.69 7.43 11.92
N MET A 106 -4.50 8.49 11.82
CA MET A 106 -3.98 9.84 11.55
C MET A 106 -3.10 10.37 12.67
N GLN A 107 -3.42 10.10 13.94
CA GLN A 107 -2.60 10.48 15.08
C GLN A 107 -1.24 9.80 15.02
N GLU A 108 -1.21 8.49 14.79
CA GLU A 108 0.05 7.72 14.66
C GLU A 108 0.97 8.31 13.58
N VAL A 109 0.41 8.64 12.41
CA VAL A 109 1.18 9.25 11.31
C VAL A 109 1.65 10.66 11.67
N LEU A 110 0.81 11.49 12.26
CA LEU A 110 1.14 12.89 12.57
C LEU A 110 2.10 13.04 13.76
N GLU A 111 2.14 12.07 14.67
CA GLU A 111 3.10 12.00 15.78
C GLU A 111 4.49 11.53 15.32
N HIS A 112 4.59 10.97 14.11
CA HIS A 112 5.88 10.63 13.52
C HIS A 112 6.76 11.88 13.41
N LYS A 113 8.06 11.75 13.75
CA LYS A 113 9.01 12.88 13.74
C LYS A 113 9.08 13.64 12.41
N ARG A 114 8.84 12.94 11.30
CA ARG A 114 8.79 13.51 9.93
C ARG A 114 7.56 14.37 9.65
N CYS A 115 6.53 14.29 10.49
CA CYS A 115 5.28 15.03 10.35
C CYS A 115 5.15 16.17 11.37
N ALA A 116 6.22 16.44 12.13
CA ALA A 116 6.23 17.46 13.18
C ALA A 116 5.92 18.86 12.65
N ASP A 117 6.33 19.18 11.42
CA ASP A 117 6.17 20.47 10.76
C ASP A 117 4.94 20.55 9.84
N VAL A 118 4.15 19.48 9.74
CA VAL A 118 2.92 19.46 8.93
C VAL A 118 1.98 20.56 9.41
N SER A 119 1.64 21.51 8.56
CA SER A 119 0.72 22.61 8.88
C SER A 119 -0.71 22.36 8.40
N ALA A 120 -0.89 21.49 7.40
CA ALA A 120 -2.18 21.26 6.74
C ALA A 120 -2.43 19.78 6.45
N VAL A 121 -3.72 19.42 6.42
CA VAL A 121 -4.21 18.08 6.06
C VAL A 121 -5.21 18.23 4.92
N MET A 122 -4.86 17.68 3.76
CA MET A 122 -5.73 17.63 2.59
C MET A 122 -6.50 16.30 2.55
N LEU A 123 -7.82 16.36 2.74
CA LEU A 123 -8.68 15.18 2.66
C LEU A 123 -9.08 14.92 1.20
N VAL A 124 -8.79 13.74 0.67
CA VAL A 124 -9.09 13.35 -0.73
C VAL A 124 -9.94 12.08 -0.79
N GLY A 125 -10.60 11.86 -1.93
CA GLY A 125 -11.49 10.72 -2.17
C GLY A 125 -12.97 11.03 -1.85
N GLY A 126 -13.87 10.13 -2.23
CA GLY A 126 -15.32 10.39 -2.12
C GLY A 126 -15.82 10.59 -0.68
N PHE A 127 -15.15 9.99 0.31
CA PHE A 127 -15.52 10.18 1.72
C PHE A 127 -15.06 11.53 2.28
N ALA A 128 -14.05 12.17 1.69
CA ALA A 128 -13.58 13.51 2.09
C ALA A 128 -14.68 14.58 1.96
N GLU A 129 -15.66 14.35 1.09
CA GLU A 129 -16.81 15.23 0.89
C GLU A 129 -17.89 15.06 1.98
N CYS A 130 -17.75 14.07 2.87
CA CYS A 130 -18.62 13.90 4.01
C CYS A 130 -18.37 14.96 5.09
N GLU A 131 -19.40 15.73 5.41
CA GLU A 131 -19.32 16.79 6.42
C GLU A 131 -18.95 16.25 7.82
N LEU A 132 -19.41 15.04 8.16
CA LEU A 132 -19.08 14.40 9.44
C LEU A 132 -17.57 14.13 9.54
N LEU A 133 -16.97 13.52 8.52
CA LEU A 133 -15.53 13.28 8.47
C LEU A 133 -14.75 14.59 8.60
N ARG A 134 -15.10 15.59 7.78
CA ARG A 134 -14.39 16.89 7.79
C ARG A 134 -14.47 17.55 9.18
N LYS A 135 -15.64 17.55 9.81
CA LYS A 135 -15.82 18.11 11.16
C LYS A 135 -15.01 17.34 12.20
N THR A 136 -15.09 16.02 12.21
CA THR A 136 -14.33 15.18 13.14
C THR A 136 -12.83 15.43 13.03
N VAL A 137 -12.27 15.39 11.82
CA VAL A 137 -10.83 15.62 11.62
C VAL A 137 -10.42 17.04 12.02
N THR A 138 -11.21 18.06 11.65
CA THR A 138 -10.93 19.46 12.01
C THR A 138 -10.97 19.68 13.53
N GLN A 139 -11.90 19.04 14.23
CA GLN A 139 -12.03 19.12 15.69
C GLN A 139 -10.91 18.38 16.42
N THR A 140 -10.47 17.24 15.89
CA THR A 140 -9.38 16.47 16.49
C THR A 140 -8.03 17.15 16.30
N PHE A 141 -7.80 17.80 15.16
CA PHE A 141 -6.53 18.45 14.84
C PHE A 141 -6.70 19.97 14.66
N PRO A 142 -7.09 20.72 15.71
CA PRO A 142 -7.42 22.15 15.60
C PRO A 142 -6.22 23.03 15.23
N GLN A 143 -5.00 22.53 15.40
CA GLN A 143 -3.76 23.21 15.06
C GLN A 143 -3.35 23.04 13.58
N LYS A 144 -4.09 22.22 12.81
CA LYS A 144 -3.78 21.89 11.42
C LYS A 144 -4.87 22.48 10.51
N GLU A 145 -4.49 23.04 9.37
CA GLU A 145 -5.45 23.48 8.36
C GLU A 145 -6.04 22.26 7.64
N VAL A 146 -7.29 21.90 7.92
CA VAL A 146 -7.98 20.78 7.28
C VAL A 146 -8.83 21.28 6.12
N PHE A 147 -8.56 20.81 4.90
CA PHE A 147 -9.31 21.20 3.72
C PHE A 147 -9.59 20.04 2.77
N VAL A 148 -10.60 20.22 1.92
CA VAL A 148 -10.99 19.27 0.87
C VAL A 148 -10.78 20.02 -0.46
N PRO A 149 -9.98 19.49 -1.40
CA PRO A 149 -9.81 20.11 -2.71
C PRO A 149 -11.12 20.11 -3.50
N HIS A 150 -11.22 20.98 -4.50
CA HIS A 150 -12.39 21.02 -5.37
C HIS A 150 -12.55 19.66 -6.09
N GLU A 151 -13.73 19.05 -5.92
CA GLU A 151 -14.02 17.68 -6.36
C GLU A 151 -13.05 16.68 -5.72
N GLY A 152 -13.10 16.60 -4.39
CA GLY A 152 -12.30 15.68 -3.57
C GLY A 152 -12.39 14.24 -4.06
N GLY A 153 -13.58 13.81 -4.50
CA GLY A 153 -13.79 12.50 -5.10
C GLY A 153 -12.98 12.21 -6.37
N LEU A 154 -12.61 13.23 -7.15
CA LEU A 154 -11.85 13.09 -8.40
C LEU A 154 -10.37 13.45 -8.26
N SER A 155 -9.94 13.93 -7.09
CA SER A 155 -8.61 14.50 -6.89
C SER A 155 -7.48 13.51 -7.15
N VAL A 156 -7.63 12.25 -6.73
CA VAL A 156 -6.63 11.20 -6.98
C VAL A 156 -6.51 10.89 -8.48
N LEU A 157 -7.65 10.74 -9.17
CA LEU A 157 -7.66 10.48 -10.62
C LEU A 157 -7.02 11.63 -11.39
N ARG A 158 -7.37 12.88 -11.04
CA ARG A 158 -6.76 14.07 -11.65
C ARG A 158 -5.26 14.12 -11.45
N GLY A 159 -4.80 13.86 -10.22
CA GLY A 159 -3.38 13.75 -9.92
C GLY A 159 -2.68 12.69 -10.75
N ALA A 160 -3.30 11.51 -10.92
CA ALA A 160 -2.76 10.43 -11.74
C ALA A 160 -2.67 10.81 -13.23
N VAL A 161 -3.67 11.49 -13.79
CA VAL A 161 -3.64 11.97 -15.18
C VAL A 161 -2.53 13.01 -15.37
N ILE A 162 -2.41 13.98 -14.46
CA ILE A 162 -1.33 14.97 -14.50
C ILE A 162 0.03 14.28 -14.41
N TYR A 163 0.20 13.34 -13.49
CA TYR A 163 1.43 12.57 -13.34
C TYR A 163 1.76 11.75 -14.60
N GLY A 164 0.77 11.12 -15.25
CA GLY A 164 0.98 10.37 -16.49
C GLY A 164 1.47 11.24 -17.65
N HIS A 165 0.98 12.49 -17.74
CA HIS A 165 1.46 13.46 -18.73
C HIS A 165 2.79 14.12 -18.35
N THR A 166 3.09 14.23 -17.06
CA THR A 166 4.26 14.95 -16.53
C THR A 166 4.85 14.20 -15.34
N PRO A 167 5.51 13.05 -15.56
CA PRO A 167 6.03 12.23 -14.45
C PRO A 167 7.05 12.95 -13.58
N GLN A 168 7.78 13.91 -14.15
CA GLN A 168 8.78 14.74 -13.48
C GLN A 168 8.20 15.70 -12.42
N ILE A 169 6.87 15.80 -12.29
CA ILE A 169 6.23 16.62 -11.24
C ILE A 169 6.54 16.10 -9.84
N VAL A 170 6.81 14.79 -9.70
CA VAL A 170 7.32 14.21 -8.45
C VAL A 170 8.84 14.17 -8.55
N SER A 171 9.53 15.07 -7.86
CA SER A 171 11.00 15.16 -7.92
C SER A 171 11.69 14.22 -6.93
N SER A 172 11.00 13.81 -5.86
CA SER A 172 11.59 13.04 -4.77
C SER A 172 10.61 12.07 -4.13
N ARG A 173 11.14 11.08 -3.43
CA ARG A 173 10.42 10.05 -2.70
C ARG A 173 11.13 9.75 -1.38
N ILE A 174 10.46 9.01 -0.51
CA ILE A 174 11.06 8.55 0.75
C ILE A 174 11.23 7.04 0.67
N CYS A 175 12.41 6.55 1.05
CA CYS A 175 12.67 5.11 1.13
C CYS A 175 11.84 4.48 2.24
N ASN A 176 11.03 3.47 1.92
CA ASN A 176 10.19 2.76 2.90
C ASN A 176 10.94 1.63 3.64
N TYR A 177 12.16 1.33 3.17
CA TYR A 177 13.07 0.34 3.75
C TYR A 177 14.49 0.86 3.63
N THR A 178 15.39 0.27 4.41
CA THR A 178 16.82 0.35 4.13
C THR A 178 17.15 -0.65 3.03
N TYR A 179 17.68 -0.19 1.90
CA TYR A 179 18.07 -0.97 0.73
C TYR A 179 19.57 -1.19 0.72
N GLY A 180 19.98 -2.39 0.34
CA GLY A 180 21.39 -2.74 0.22
C GLY A 180 21.64 -4.03 -0.54
N ILE A 181 22.87 -4.51 -0.46
CA ILE A 181 23.27 -5.82 -0.99
C ILE A 181 23.87 -6.70 0.09
N ALA A 182 23.75 -8.02 -0.09
CA ALA A 182 24.49 -8.99 0.69
C ALA A 182 25.94 -9.03 0.19
N VAL A 183 26.90 -8.84 1.10
CA VAL A 183 28.33 -8.91 0.79
C VAL A 183 29.09 -9.73 1.81
N SER A 184 30.29 -10.14 1.44
CA SER A 184 31.31 -10.58 2.40
C SER A 184 32.30 -9.45 2.61
N LYS A 185 32.72 -9.20 3.86
CA LYS A 185 33.69 -8.14 4.19
C LYS A 185 34.86 -8.69 5.01
N PRO A 186 36.06 -8.09 4.94
CA PRO A 186 37.15 -8.41 5.85
C PRO A 186 36.73 -8.23 7.31
N PHE A 187 37.12 -9.17 8.16
CA PHE A 187 36.78 -9.21 9.57
C PHE A 187 37.26 -7.97 10.31
N LYS A 188 36.41 -7.42 11.16
CA LYS A 188 36.74 -6.36 12.12
C LYS A 188 36.28 -6.78 13.50
N ALA A 189 37.25 -6.97 14.41
CA ALA A 189 37.02 -7.52 15.75
C ALA A 189 35.99 -6.76 16.59
N ASP A 190 35.84 -5.46 16.36
CA ASP A 190 34.96 -4.60 17.17
C ASP A 190 33.48 -4.65 16.75
N VAL A 191 33.17 -5.22 15.57
CA VAL A 191 31.83 -5.11 14.93
C VAL A 191 31.28 -6.47 14.50
N MET A 192 32.15 -7.43 14.19
CA MET A 192 31.75 -8.70 13.59
C MET A 192 31.92 -9.86 14.59
N PRO A 193 30.92 -10.73 14.76
CA PRO A 193 31.04 -11.88 15.63
C PRO A 193 31.81 -13.00 14.90
N MET A 194 32.75 -13.62 15.62
CA MET A 194 33.67 -14.62 15.05
C MET A 194 32.95 -15.86 14.47
N ASP A 195 31.77 -16.19 14.98
CA ASP A 195 30.95 -17.33 14.55
C ASP A 195 30.35 -17.16 13.14
N LYS A 196 30.27 -15.92 12.63
CA LYS A 196 29.84 -15.61 11.26
C LYS A 196 31.01 -15.45 10.27
N CYS A 197 32.23 -15.71 10.74
CA CYS A 197 33.45 -15.51 9.96
C CYS A 197 34.01 -16.82 9.36
N TYR A 198 34.75 -16.69 8.28
CA TYR A 198 35.42 -17.78 7.58
C TYR A 198 36.77 -17.28 7.04
N GLU A 199 37.74 -18.18 6.96
CA GLU A 199 39.02 -17.84 6.34
C GLU A 199 38.85 -17.85 4.81
N HIS A 200 39.23 -16.75 4.18
CA HIS A 200 39.26 -16.61 2.73
C HIS A 200 40.54 -15.91 2.33
N ASP A 201 41.31 -16.57 1.45
CA ASP A 201 42.58 -16.08 0.98
C ASP A 201 43.63 -15.77 2.07
N GLY A 202 43.54 -16.41 3.23
CA GLY A 202 44.48 -16.20 4.36
C GLY A 202 44.12 -14.99 5.23
N GLU A 203 43.00 -14.34 4.93
CA GLU A 203 42.38 -13.31 5.75
C GLU A 203 41.05 -13.83 6.30
N LEU A 204 40.61 -13.27 7.42
CA LEU A 204 39.32 -13.62 7.98
C LEU A 204 38.25 -12.72 7.38
N TRP A 205 37.18 -13.30 6.86
CA TRP A 205 36.05 -12.60 6.22
C TRP A 205 34.75 -12.93 6.94
N CYS A 206 33.80 -12.01 6.97
CA CYS A 206 32.46 -12.22 7.48
C CYS A 206 31.45 -12.30 6.34
N ARG A 207 30.63 -13.36 6.30
CA ARG A 207 29.53 -13.50 5.32
C ARG A 207 28.29 -12.75 5.79
N ASP A 208 27.31 -12.68 4.89
CA ASP A 208 25.95 -12.27 5.23
C ASP A 208 25.88 -10.84 5.80
N MET A 209 26.85 -10.00 5.45
CA MET A 209 26.88 -8.59 5.83
C MET A 209 25.89 -7.81 4.97
N PHE A 210 25.17 -6.88 5.59
CA PHE A 210 24.28 -5.96 4.89
C PHE A 210 25.07 -4.70 4.53
N GLU A 211 25.33 -4.47 3.24
CA GLU A 211 25.89 -3.20 2.80
C GLU A 211 24.82 -2.22 2.34
N VAL A 212 24.65 -1.16 3.12
CA VAL A 212 23.59 -0.17 2.94
C VAL A 212 23.88 0.75 1.75
N SER A 213 22.88 0.90 0.88
CA SER A 213 22.83 1.92 -0.18
C SER A 213 21.97 3.11 0.27
N TYR A 214 20.65 2.91 0.39
CA TYR A 214 19.71 3.93 0.86
C TYR A 214 19.09 3.48 2.17
N LYS A 215 19.00 4.37 3.16
CA LYS A 215 18.36 4.06 4.45
C LYS A 215 16.87 4.31 4.38
N ILE A 216 16.10 3.59 5.19
CA ILE A 216 14.71 3.91 5.47
C ILE A 216 14.57 5.39 5.85
N ASP A 217 13.44 6.00 5.51
CA ASP A 217 13.10 7.40 5.79
C ASP A 217 13.99 8.46 5.13
N THR A 218 14.96 8.05 4.29
CA THR A 218 15.77 8.98 3.49
C THR A 218 14.95 9.53 2.32
N VAL A 219 14.97 10.85 2.15
CA VAL A 219 14.46 11.51 0.94
C VAL A 219 15.46 11.31 -0.19
N VAL A 220 15.01 10.73 -1.29
CA VAL A 220 15.80 10.49 -2.51
C VAL A 220 15.13 11.17 -3.68
N ASN A 221 15.93 11.77 -4.57
CA ASN A 221 15.45 12.41 -5.78
C ASN A 221 15.45 11.43 -6.95
N ILE A 222 14.55 11.65 -7.92
CA ILE A 222 14.61 10.93 -9.18
C ILE A 222 15.95 11.24 -9.86
N GLY A 223 16.64 10.18 -10.29
CA GLY A 223 17.99 10.25 -10.86
C GLY A 223 19.12 10.08 -9.85
N ASP A 224 18.82 10.04 -8.53
CA ASP A 224 19.85 9.75 -7.53
C ASP A 224 20.44 8.36 -7.76
N LYS A 225 21.77 8.29 -7.68
CA LYS A 225 22.55 7.06 -7.87
C LYS A 225 23.48 6.86 -6.68
N LYS A 226 23.52 5.63 -6.17
CA LYS A 226 24.51 5.19 -5.17
C LYS A 226 25.18 3.92 -5.63
N GLN A 227 26.50 3.87 -5.44
CA GLN A 227 27.35 2.78 -5.89
C GLN A 227 27.94 2.06 -4.67
N ILE A 228 27.94 0.74 -4.73
CA ILE A 228 28.61 -0.13 -3.78
C ILE A 228 29.65 -0.93 -4.55
N GLU A 229 30.92 -0.78 -4.21
CA GLU A 229 31.99 -1.54 -4.84
C GLU A 229 31.83 -3.03 -4.57
N LEU A 230 32.02 -3.83 -5.62
CA LEU A 230 31.94 -5.28 -5.57
C LEU A 230 33.06 -5.87 -6.44
N ASN A 231 34.19 -6.12 -5.79
CA ASN A 231 35.38 -6.68 -6.42
C ASN A 231 35.52 -8.16 -6.02
N ASP A 232 36.02 -8.98 -6.94
CA ASP A 232 36.33 -10.40 -6.67
C ASP A 232 37.72 -10.76 -7.23
N THR A 233 38.39 -11.70 -6.58
CA THR A 233 39.73 -12.15 -6.97
C THR A 233 39.83 -13.66 -6.97
N PHE A 234 40.32 -14.20 -8.07
CA PHE A 234 40.54 -15.62 -8.31
C PHE A 234 42.01 -15.86 -8.60
N LEU A 235 42.90 -15.53 -7.64
CA LEU A 235 44.34 -15.72 -7.80
C LEU A 235 44.81 -17.10 -7.31
N LYS A 236 44.13 -17.69 -6.32
CA LYS A 236 44.51 -18.99 -5.76
C LYS A 236 43.95 -20.16 -6.58
N PRO A 237 44.65 -21.31 -6.66
CA PRO A 237 44.19 -22.49 -7.41
C PRO A 237 42.81 -23.00 -6.96
N GLU A 238 42.55 -22.96 -5.66
CA GLU A 238 41.32 -23.47 -5.02
C GLU A 238 40.06 -22.76 -5.51
N VAL A 239 40.16 -21.49 -5.90
CA VAL A 239 39.01 -20.66 -6.30
C VAL A 239 38.91 -20.47 -7.82
N GLN A 240 39.84 -21.03 -8.62
CA GLN A 240 39.81 -20.89 -10.08
C GLN A 240 38.51 -21.45 -10.70
N HIS A 241 37.94 -22.52 -10.13
CA HIS A 241 36.70 -23.13 -10.64
C HIS A 241 35.51 -22.16 -10.59
N ARG A 242 35.48 -21.24 -9.61
CA ARG A 242 34.42 -20.24 -9.45
C ARG A 242 34.39 -19.21 -10.59
N ARG A 243 35.45 -19.12 -11.41
CA ARG A 243 35.49 -18.23 -12.57
C ARG A 243 34.49 -18.63 -13.67
N GLU A 244 34.00 -19.87 -13.66
CA GLU A 244 32.99 -20.36 -14.60
C GLU A 244 31.56 -20.18 -14.05
N GLU A 245 31.43 -19.75 -12.79
CA GLU A 245 30.12 -19.58 -12.13
C GLU A 245 29.54 -18.17 -12.37
N PRO A 246 28.20 -18.04 -12.47
CA PRO A 246 27.56 -16.73 -12.50
C PRO A 246 27.79 -15.96 -11.20
N LEU A 247 28.08 -14.66 -11.31
CA LEU A 247 28.05 -13.75 -10.17
C LEU A 247 26.58 -13.52 -9.77
N ARG A 248 26.27 -13.75 -8.50
CA ARG A 248 24.94 -13.50 -7.93
C ARG A 248 25.05 -12.39 -6.89
N VAL A 249 24.31 -11.31 -7.12
CA VAL A 249 24.21 -10.19 -6.18
C VAL A 249 22.81 -10.20 -5.60
N ASP A 250 22.72 -10.51 -4.31
CA ASP A 250 21.45 -10.46 -3.59
C ASP A 250 21.17 -9.03 -3.11
N ILE A 251 20.06 -8.47 -3.57
CA ILE A 251 19.53 -7.20 -3.08
C ILE A 251 18.62 -7.50 -1.91
N VAL A 252 18.86 -6.81 -0.80
CA VAL A 252 18.22 -7.04 0.50
C VAL A 252 17.59 -5.75 1.00
N ILE A 253 16.54 -5.88 1.80
CA ILE A 253 15.86 -4.76 2.46
C ILE A 253 15.67 -5.03 3.95
N SER A 254 15.62 -3.96 4.75
CA SER A 254 15.35 -3.99 6.19
C SER A 254 14.32 -2.93 6.58
N ASP A 255 13.50 -3.22 7.58
CA ASP A 255 12.64 -2.27 8.29
C ASP A 255 13.41 -1.44 9.34
N LYS A 256 14.68 -1.75 9.60
CA LYS A 256 15.60 -1.00 10.49
C LYS A 256 16.51 -0.07 9.68
N GLU A 257 16.92 1.03 10.31
CA GLU A 257 17.78 2.03 9.67
C GLU A 257 19.22 1.53 9.42
N ASP A 258 19.78 0.79 10.38
CA ASP A 258 21.18 0.35 10.37
C ASP A 258 21.29 -1.17 10.59
N PRO A 259 20.85 -2.01 9.63
CA PRO A 259 21.07 -3.45 9.69
C PRO A 259 22.57 -3.77 9.54
N THR A 260 23.05 -4.77 10.28
CA THR A 260 24.46 -5.22 10.18
C THR A 260 24.57 -6.48 9.35
N PHE A 261 23.66 -7.44 9.57
CA PHE A 261 23.59 -8.69 8.83
C PHE A 261 22.28 -8.81 8.06
N ILE A 262 22.32 -9.51 6.93
CA ILE A 262 21.10 -9.87 6.17
C ILE A 262 20.19 -10.85 6.93
N THR A 263 20.70 -11.43 8.03
CA THR A 263 19.99 -12.32 8.94
C THR A 263 19.41 -11.60 10.15
N ASP A 264 19.66 -10.28 10.30
CA ASP A 264 19.08 -9.50 11.38
C ASP A 264 17.54 -9.47 11.22
N GLU A 265 16.84 -9.45 12.36
CA GLU A 265 15.39 -9.33 12.39
C GLU A 265 14.92 -8.14 11.54
N GLY A 266 13.97 -8.41 10.65
CA GLY A 266 13.39 -7.44 9.72
C GLY A 266 14.09 -7.35 8.37
N CYS A 267 15.25 -7.99 8.21
CA CYS A 267 15.92 -8.16 6.93
C CYS A 267 15.27 -9.26 6.08
N ARG A 268 15.18 -9.03 4.77
CA ARG A 268 14.75 -10.04 3.79
C ARG A 268 15.38 -9.79 2.43
N LYS A 269 15.56 -10.87 1.68
CA LYS A 269 15.94 -10.80 0.28
C LYS A 269 14.79 -10.24 -0.54
N HIS A 270 15.11 -9.26 -1.38
CA HIS A 270 14.14 -8.50 -2.17
C HIS A 270 14.26 -8.80 -3.66
N ALA A 271 15.49 -8.88 -4.18
CA ALA A 271 15.75 -9.20 -5.59
C ALA A 271 17.15 -9.83 -5.76
N MET A 272 17.49 -10.23 -6.99
CA MET A 272 18.82 -10.77 -7.33
C MET A 272 19.25 -10.31 -8.72
N ILE A 273 20.49 -9.85 -8.85
CA ILE A 273 21.17 -9.66 -10.14
C ILE A 273 22.02 -10.89 -10.42
N ILE A 274 21.87 -11.49 -11.60
CA ILE A 274 22.69 -12.63 -12.06
C ILE A 274 23.50 -12.19 -13.26
N VAL A 275 24.83 -12.20 -13.13
CA VAL A 275 25.75 -11.80 -14.19
C VAL A 275 26.53 -13.02 -14.66
N GLN A 276 26.46 -13.31 -15.95
CA GLN A 276 27.18 -14.43 -16.55
C GLN A 276 28.66 -14.06 -16.76
N PRO A 277 29.60 -15.00 -16.58
CA PRO A 277 30.99 -14.74 -16.87
C PRO A 277 31.20 -14.39 -18.36
N PRO A 278 32.00 -13.37 -18.69
CA PRO A 278 32.27 -13.00 -20.07
C PRO A 278 32.96 -14.16 -20.79
N LYS A 279 32.44 -14.56 -21.96
CA LYS A 279 32.95 -15.71 -22.73
C LYS A 279 33.02 -17.03 -21.92
N GLY A 280 32.20 -17.16 -20.87
CA GLY A 280 32.14 -18.36 -20.03
C GLY A 280 33.19 -18.41 -18.92
N GLN A 281 34.09 -17.44 -18.81
CA GLN A 281 35.09 -17.41 -17.73
C GLN A 281 35.46 -15.98 -17.30
N TRP A 282 35.34 -15.68 -16.00
CA TRP A 282 35.79 -14.41 -15.41
C TRP A 282 37.33 -14.24 -15.52
N PRO A 283 37.87 -13.02 -15.62
CA PRO A 283 39.29 -12.76 -15.38
C PRO A 283 39.67 -13.10 -13.93
N GLN A 284 40.97 -13.19 -13.64
CA GLN A 284 41.46 -13.48 -12.29
C GLN A 284 41.20 -12.33 -11.29
N ILE A 285 41.03 -11.10 -11.79
CA ILE A 285 40.68 -9.94 -10.99
C ILE A 285 39.44 -9.36 -11.65
N VAL A 286 38.34 -9.29 -10.91
CA VAL A 286 37.08 -8.70 -11.37
C VAL A 286 36.85 -7.43 -10.57
N ARG A 287 36.69 -6.33 -11.28
CA ARG A 287 36.34 -5.03 -10.71
C ARG A 287 34.97 -4.61 -11.18
N GLY A 288 34.11 -4.29 -10.25
CA GLY A 288 32.75 -3.89 -10.55
C GLY A 288 32.10 -3.18 -9.37
N TYR A 289 30.89 -2.72 -9.60
CA TYR A 289 30.07 -2.12 -8.57
C TYR A 289 28.59 -2.37 -8.85
N VAL A 290 27.81 -2.32 -7.78
CA VAL A 290 26.36 -2.32 -7.84
C VAL A 290 25.88 -0.89 -7.73
N GLU A 291 25.13 -0.42 -8.72
CA GLU A 291 24.48 0.90 -8.72
C GLU A 291 22.99 0.76 -8.44
N PHE A 292 22.51 1.54 -7.48
CA PHE A 292 21.09 1.74 -7.21
C PHE A 292 20.67 3.12 -7.73
N GLU A 293 19.78 3.12 -8.72
CA GLU A 293 19.26 4.33 -9.36
C GLU A 293 17.77 4.51 -9.05
N ILE A 294 17.35 5.72 -8.66
CA ILE A 294 15.94 6.06 -8.45
C ILE A 294 15.32 6.49 -9.79
N ALA A 295 14.54 5.61 -10.43
CA ALA A 295 14.01 5.81 -11.78
C ALA A 295 12.57 6.37 -11.81
N GLY A 296 12.03 6.78 -10.67
CA GLY A 296 10.67 7.28 -10.54
C GLY A 296 9.87 6.44 -9.56
N THR A 297 8.89 5.67 -10.04
CA THR A 297 8.12 4.71 -9.20
C THR A 297 8.91 3.44 -8.90
N GLU A 298 10.04 3.25 -9.56
CA GLU A 298 10.89 2.07 -9.49
C GLU A 298 12.31 2.46 -9.09
N MET A 299 13.03 1.48 -8.56
CA MET A 299 14.47 1.55 -8.32
C MET A 299 15.14 0.57 -9.27
N ILE A 300 16.23 0.97 -9.93
CA ILE A 300 16.98 0.10 -10.82
C ILE A 300 18.24 -0.35 -10.09
N GLY A 301 18.42 -1.66 -9.95
CA GLY A 301 19.66 -2.25 -9.47
C GLY A 301 20.49 -2.72 -10.66
N SER A 302 21.74 -2.26 -10.76
CA SER A 302 22.64 -2.61 -11.86
C SER A 302 23.98 -3.09 -11.36
N TYR A 303 24.49 -4.20 -11.89
CA TYR A 303 25.92 -4.51 -11.79
C TYR A 303 26.64 -3.96 -13.03
N ILE A 304 27.74 -3.23 -12.81
CA ILE A 304 28.59 -2.68 -13.86
C ILE A 304 30.00 -3.23 -13.69
N ASN A 305 30.56 -3.83 -14.73
CA ASN A 305 31.98 -4.17 -14.78
C ASN A 305 32.81 -2.91 -15.06
N SER A 306 33.75 -2.58 -14.19
CA SER A 306 34.52 -1.33 -14.28
C SER A 306 35.54 -1.29 -15.42
N GLU A 307 35.93 -2.45 -15.96
CA GLU A 307 36.91 -2.54 -17.06
C GLU A 307 36.22 -2.52 -18.43
N THR A 308 35.08 -3.22 -18.56
CA THR A 308 34.38 -3.35 -19.84
C THR A 308 33.19 -2.39 -19.99
N ASN A 309 32.70 -1.82 -18.88
CA ASN A 309 31.42 -1.10 -18.78
C ASN A 309 30.18 -1.96 -19.14
N ASP A 310 30.32 -3.29 -19.15
CA ASP A 310 29.17 -4.17 -19.33
C ASP A 310 28.22 -4.02 -18.15
N ARG A 311 26.93 -3.85 -18.46
CA ARG A 311 25.87 -3.59 -17.48
C ARG A 311 24.81 -4.68 -17.51
N THR A 312 24.49 -5.22 -16.34
CA THR A 312 23.32 -6.09 -16.12
C THR A 312 22.40 -5.42 -15.12
N SER A 313 21.14 -5.19 -15.50
CA SER A 313 20.18 -4.42 -14.67
C SER A 313 18.91 -5.21 -14.40
N ILE A 314 18.30 -4.94 -13.25
CA ILE A 314 16.97 -5.39 -12.88
C ILE A 314 16.14 -4.21 -12.36
N ILE A 315 14.82 -4.34 -12.47
CA ILE A 315 13.87 -3.43 -11.81
C ILE A 315 13.60 -3.97 -10.41
N ILE A 316 13.72 -3.10 -9.41
CA ILE A 316 13.48 -3.36 -8.00
C ILE A 316 12.19 -2.62 -7.61
N GLU A 317 11.27 -3.34 -6.98
CA GLU A 317 10.05 -2.75 -6.43
C GLU A 317 10.42 -1.77 -5.31
N PHE A 318 10.16 -0.48 -5.53
CA PHE A 318 10.58 0.61 -4.63
C PHE A 318 9.46 1.08 -3.68
N LEU A 319 8.21 1.00 -4.15
CA LEU A 319 7.05 1.34 -3.34
C LEU A 319 6.46 0.07 -2.73
N PRO A 320 6.11 0.04 -1.44
CA PRO A 320 5.39 -1.08 -0.86
C PRO A 320 4.06 -1.25 -1.59
N ARG A 321 3.68 -2.50 -1.86
CA ARG A 321 2.30 -2.79 -2.22
C ARG A 321 1.45 -2.39 -1.02
N ILE A 322 0.38 -1.62 -1.27
CA ILE A 322 -0.67 -1.42 -0.29
C ILE A 322 -1.33 -2.79 -0.12
N GLU A 323 -0.78 -3.61 0.77
CA GLU A 323 -1.49 -4.74 1.32
C GLU A 323 -2.55 -4.12 2.23
N HIS A 324 -3.75 -3.94 1.67
CA HIS A 324 -4.91 -3.72 2.52
C HIS A 324 -4.89 -4.82 3.58
N ARG A 325 -4.79 -4.45 4.86
CA ARG A 325 -5.25 -5.28 5.97
C ARG A 325 -6.78 -5.43 5.81
N VAL A 326 -7.20 -6.15 4.77
CA VAL A 326 -8.53 -6.71 4.71
C VAL A 326 -8.49 -7.83 5.72
N GLY A 327 -9.05 -7.58 6.90
CA GLY A 327 -9.36 -8.67 7.83
C GLY A 327 -10.03 -9.79 7.05
N ASN A 328 -9.53 -11.01 7.22
CA ASN A 328 -9.99 -12.25 6.57
C ASN A 328 -11.40 -12.15 5.99
N ASP A 329 -11.49 -11.83 4.70
CA ASP A 329 -12.65 -12.15 3.87
C ASP A 329 -12.10 -12.55 2.51
N SER A 330 -11.86 -13.86 2.40
CA SER A 330 -11.48 -14.54 1.18
C SER A 330 -12.63 -14.44 0.18
N GLU A 331 -12.66 -13.39 -0.64
CA GLU A 331 -13.22 -13.37 -2.00
C GLU A 331 -13.26 -11.93 -2.53
N ARG A 332 -12.26 -11.56 -3.33
CA ARG A 332 -12.31 -10.63 -4.48
C ARG A 332 -10.90 -10.17 -4.85
N ARG A 333 -10.17 -11.02 -5.57
CA ARG A 333 -9.14 -10.55 -6.52
C ARG A 333 -9.61 -10.98 -7.90
N ARG A 334 -10.20 -10.05 -8.66
CA ARG A 334 -10.16 -10.14 -10.13
C ARG A 334 -9.11 -9.13 -10.57
N VAL A 335 -7.96 -9.65 -10.97
CA VAL A 335 -6.92 -8.92 -11.66
C VAL A 335 -7.48 -8.51 -13.02
N PHE A 336 -7.32 -7.24 -13.38
CA PHE A 336 -7.60 -6.74 -14.71
C PHE A 336 -6.50 -7.26 -15.63
N ASP A 337 -6.84 -8.14 -16.57
CA ASP A 337 -5.94 -8.68 -17.58
C ASP A 337 -6.18 -7.92 -18.89
N PRO A 338 -5.26 -7.05 -19.33
CA PRO A 338 -5.43 -6.23 -20.52
C PRO A 338 -5.33 -7.03 -21.84
N ASP A 339 -4.96 -8.32 -21.81
CA ASP A 339 -4.80 -9.16 -23.01
C ASP A 339 -6.01 -10.04 -23.33
N ARG A 340 -7.10 -9.92 -22.56
CA ARG A 340 -8.34 -10.68 -22.82
C ARG A 340 -9.18 -9.99 -23.90
N ILE A 341 -8.76 -10.14 -25.15
CA ILE A 341 -9.63 -9.91 -26.32
C ILE A 341 -10.66 -11.05 -26.32
N ASP A 342 -11.91 -10.74 -26.00
CA ASP A 342 -13.04 -11.64 -26.27
C ASP A 342 -13.22 -11.73 -27.79
N THR A 343 -12.46 -12.64 -28.41
CA THR A 343 -12.87 -13.28 -29.65
C THR A 343 -13.69 -14.50 -29.27
N ASP A 344 -15.01 -14.35 -29.23
CA ASP A 344 -15.92 -15.42 -29.66
C ASP A 344 -17.23 -14.80 -30.13
N ASN A 345 -17.56 -15.16 -31.37
CA ASN A 345 -18.68 -14.70 -32.17
C ASN A 345 -20.00 -15.36 -31.71
N GLU A 346 -21.12 -14.66 -31.92
CA GLU A 346 -22.21 -14.94 -32.90
C GLU A 346 -23.55 -14.34 -32.44
#